data_AF-A0A558ZT56-F1
#
_entry.id   AF-A0A558ZT56-F1
#
_cell.length_a   1.000
_cell.length_b   1.000
_cell.length_c   1.000
_cell.angle_alpha   90.00
_cell.angle_beta   90.00
_cell.angle_gamma   90.00
#
_symmetry.space_group_name_H-M   'P 1'
#
loop_
_entity.id
_entity.type
_entity.pdbx_description
1 polymer ?
#
loop_
_entity_poly.entity_id
_entity_poly.type
_entity_poly.pdbx_seq_one_letter_code
_entity_poly.pdbx_strand_id
1 'polypeptide(L)'
;LAEVAEQSIADYHTHMEAVDYPRALEAVWTLISRTNKYIDETAPWVLAKDEALRDQLASVMSHLAASLRVVAHLIEPFMMETSRAVLTQLGLAEVASLENLSLADFPAGVTVVAKGTPIFPRLDMEEEIAYIKEQMEGNKPAVEKEWNPDEVELKLNKEEIKFEDFDKV
;
A
#
# COMPACT_ATOMS: atom_id res chain seq x y z
N LEU A 1 16.27 1.00 18.25
CA LEU A 1 14.87 0.89 17.76
C LEU A 1 14.10 2.16 18.15
N ALA A 2 14.08 2.53 19.43
CA ALA A 2 13.45 3.76 19.92
C ALA A 2 13.86 5.03 19.16
N GLU A 3 15.16 5.27 19.01
CA GLU A 3 15.69 6.43 18.26
C GLU A 3 15.16 6.51 16.82
N VAL A 4 15.14 5.38 16.10
CA VAL A 4 14.62 5.32 14.73
C VAL A 4 13.11 5.54 14.71
N ALA A 5 12.38 5.05 15.71
CA ALA A 5 10.95 5.28 15.81
C ALA A 5 10.63 6.76 16.05
N GLU A 6 11.34 7.41 16.97
CA GLU A 6 11.19 8.85 17.24
C GLU A 6 11.52 9.69 16.00
N GLN A 7 12.63 9.37 15.31
CA GLN A 7 13.01 10.06 14.08
C GLN A 7 11.95 9.85 12.98
N SER A 8 11.50 8.61 12.75
CA SER A 8 10.46 8.31 11.76
C SER A 8 9.14 9.02 12.04
N ILE A 9 8.75 9.18 13.31
CA ILE A 9 7.56 9.93 13.70
C ILE A 9 7.75 11.42 13.39
N ALA A 10 8.90 12.00 13.74
CA ALA A 10 9.21 13.40 13.46
C ALA A 10 9.26 13.70 11.95
N ASP A 11 9.92 12.84 11.18
CA ASP A 11 10.01 12.95 9.73
C ASP A 11 8.63 12.81 9.07
N TYR A 12 7.81 11.87 9.56
CA TYR A 12 6.43 11.71 9.11
C TYR A 12 5.62 13.00 9.30
N HIS A 13 5.64 13.59 10.50
CA HIS A 13 4.91 14.84 10.76
C HIS A 13 5.42 15.98 9.88
N THR A 14 6.74 16.11 9.73
CA THR A 14 7.36 17.13 8.85
C THR A 14 6.90 16.98 7.40
N HIS A 15 6.88 15.75 6.87
CA HIS A 15 6.45 15.49 5.50
C HIS A 15 4.93 15.64 5.32
N MET A 16 4.14 15.25 6.31
CA MET A 16 2.68 15.45 6.31
C MET A 16 2.30 16.94 6.34
N GLU A 17 3.00 17.76 7.12
CA GLU A 17 2.83 19.23 7.13
C GLU A 17 3.21 19.85 5.78
N ALA A 18 4.24 19.31 5.13
CA ALA A 18 4.66 19.73 3.79
C ALA A 18 3.80 19.14 2.64
N VAL A 19 2.79 18.32 2.95
CA VAL A 19 1.92 17.63 1.96
C VAL A 19 2.72 16.68 1.04
N ASP A 20 3.86 16.18 1.51
CA ASP A 20 4.72 15.22 0.80
C ASP A 20 4.41 13.79 1.25
N TYR A 21 3.25 13.28 0.80
CA TYR A 21 2.75 11.96 1.18
C TYR A 21 3.68 10.79 0.85
N PRO A 22 4.36 10.74 -0.32
CA PRO A 22 5.31 9.66 -0.61
C PRO A 22 6.43 9.58 0.42
N ARG A 23 7.02 10.73 0.80
CA ARG A 23 8.08 10.74 1.82
C ARG A 23 7.57 10.42 3.22
N ALA A 24 6.35 10.84 3.56
CA ALA A 24 5.72 10.42 4.81
C ALA A 24 5.59 8.88 4.88
N LEU A 25 5.19 8.23 3.80
CA LEU A 25 5.13 6.77 3.70
C LEU A 25 6.52 6.11 3.77
N GLU A 26 7.54 6.71 3.14
CA GLU A 26 8.93 6.23 3.26
C GLU A 26 9.43 6.23 4.71
N ALA A 27 9.07 7.25 5.49
CA ALA A 27 9.41 7.31 6.92
C ALA A 27 8.77 6.15 7.70
N VAL A 28 7.51 5.82 7.41
CA VAL A 28 6.82 4.64 7.98
C VAL A 28 7.51 3.34 7.56
N TRP A 29 7.88 3.20 6.28
CA TRP A 29 8.56 2.01 5.77
C TRP A 29 9.96 1.80 6.34
N THR A 30 10.63 2.90 6.68
CA THR A 30 11.92 2.87 7.38
C THR A 30 11.78 2.24 8.76
N LEU A 31 10.73 2.62 9.51
CA LEU A 31 10.42 2.01 10.80
C LEU A 31 10.07 0.51 10.67
N ILE A 32 9.27 0.14 9.67
CA ILE A 32 8.94 -1.27 9.39
C ILE A 32 10.23 -2.07 9.13
N SER A 33 11.10 -1.55 8.26
CA SER A 33 12.35 -2.20 7.89
C SER A 33 13.30 -2.35 9.10
N ARG A 34 13.39 -1.31 9.96
CA ARG A 34 14.18 -1.38 11.20
C ARG A 34 13.63 -2.39 12.19
N THR A 35 12.30 -2.49 12.27
CA THR A 35 11.60 -3.46 13.12
C THR A 35 11.87 -4.89 12.64
N ASN A 36 11.82 -5.14 11.33
CA ASN A 36 12.18 -6.44 10.77
C ASN A 36 13.63 -6.82 11.08
N LYS A 37 14.56 -5.89 10.89
CA LYS A 37 15.97 -6.10 11.25
C LYS A 37 16.13 -6.42 12.74
N TYR A 38 15.35 -5.77 13.61
CA TYR A 38 15.38 -6.06 15.05
C TYR A 38 14.88 -7.47 15.38
N ILE A 39 13.89 -7.99 14.65
CA ILE A 39 13.44 -9.39 14.75
C ILE A 39 14.60 -10.34 14.40
N ASP A 40 15.32 -10.07 13.31
CA ASP A 40 16.45 -10.89 12.88
C ASP A 40 17.62 -10.86 13.89
N GLU A 41 17.92 -9.67 14.45
CA GLU A 41 18.98 -9.47 15.46
C GLU A 41 18.65 -10.17 16.78
N THR A 42 17.38 -10.19 17.19
CA THR A 42 16.94 -10.73 18.49
C THR A 42 16.52 -12.19 18.43
N ALA A 43 16.22 -12.71 17.23
CA ALA A 43 15.80 -14.08 16.97
C ALA A 43 14.85 -14.64 18.06
N PRO A 44 13.66 -14.06 18.26
CA PRO A 44 12.78 -14.38 19.39
C PRO A 44 12.36 -15.86 19.43
N TRP A 45 12.34 -16.55 18.28
CA TRP A 45 12.11 -17.99 18.20
C TRP A 45 13.21 -18.84 18.85
N VAL A 46 14.43 -18.31 19.01
CA VAL A 46 15.51 -18.95 19.76
C VAL A 46 15.33 -18.67 21.24
N LEU A 47 15.07 -17.41 21.62
CA LEU A 47 14.83 -17.00 23.00
C LEU A 47 13.63 -17.75 23.61
N ALA A 48 12.60 -18.04 22.82
CA ALA A 48 11.43 -18.80 23.26
C ALA A 48 11.70 -20.27 23.60
N LYS A 49 12.87 -20.81 23.23
CA LYS A 49 13.25 -22.20 23.56
C LYS A 49 13.89 -22.32 24.94
N ASP A 50 14.33 -21.22 25.54
CA ASP A 50 15.00 -21.20 26.83
C ASP A 50 14.15 -20.44 27.85
N GLU A 51 13.65 -21.15 28.86
CA GLU A 51 12.83 -20.56 29.92
C GLU A 51 13.60 -19.53 30.76
N ALA A 52 14.93 -19.61 30.85
CA ALA A 52 15.75 -18.63 31.57
C ALA A 52 15.79 -17.27 30.85
N LEU A 53 15.53 -17.25 29.54
CA LEU A 53 15.52 -16.03 28.71
C LEU A 53 14.11 -15.44 28.56
N ARG A 54 13.13 -15.93 29.32
CA ARG A 54 11.73 -15.49 29.24
C ARG A 54 11.55 -13.98 29.43
N ASP A 55 12.32 -13.37 30.33
CA ASP A 55 12.25 -11.92 30.57
C ASP A 55 12.80 -11.11 29.38
N GLN A 56 13.88 -11.62 28.75
CA GLN A 56 14.43 -11.00 27.55
C GLN A 56 13.47 -11.13 26.37
N LEU A 57 12.86 -12.31 26.19
CA LEU A 57 11.82 -12.52 25.19
C LEU A 57 10.64 -11.57 25.42
N ALA A 58 10.15 -11.43 26.66
CA ALA A 58 9.05 -10.53 26.98
C ALA A 58 9.39 -9.07 26.62
N SER A 59 10.62 -8.63 26.92
CA SER A 59 11.11 -7.31 26.53
C SER A 59 11.12 -7.13 25.01
N VAL A 60 11.70 -8.07 24.25
CA VAL A 60 11.76 -8.03 22.78
C VAL A 60 10.34 -7.98 22.19
N MET A 61 9.44 -8.86 22.64
CA MET A 61 8.06 -8.92 22.16
C MET A 61 7.28 -7.63 22.45
N SER A 62 7.50 -7.02 23.62
CA SER A 62 6.89 -5.74 23.96
C SER A 62 7.34 -4.62 23.02
N HIS A 63 8.64 -4.54 22.70
CA HIS A 63 9.16 -3.55 21.76
C HIS A 63 8.62 -3.74 20.34
N LEU A 64 8.46 -5.00 19.90
CA LEU A 64 7.89 -5.32 18.59
C LEU A 64 6.41 -4.92 18.52
N ALA A 65 5.63 -5.25 19.55
CA ALA A 65 4.21 -4.87 19.62
C ALA A 65 4.03 -3.34 19.66
N ALA A 66 4.89 -2.63 20.42
CA ALA A 66 4.91 -1.18 20.45
C ALA A 66 5.24 -0.58 19.08
N SER A 67 6.23 -1.13 18.38
CA SER A 67 6.60 -0.66 17.03
C SER A 67 5.46 -0.86 16.04
N LEU A 68 4.78 -2.01 16.10
CA LEU A 68 3.64 -2.31 15.24
C LEU A 68 2.45 -1.38 15.52
N ARG A 69 2.21 -1.04 16.79
CA ARG A 69 1.21 -0.03 17.16
C ARG A 69 1.52 1.32 16.50
N VAL A 70 2.76 1.81 16.61
CA VAL A 70 3.17 3.09 16.02
C VAL A 70 2.95 3.07 14.50
N VAL A 71 3.39 2.01 13.82
CA VAL A 71 3.17 1.85 12.38
C VAL A 71 1.68 1.89 12.03
N ALA A 72 0.83 1.18 12.78
CA ALA A 72 -0.61 1.20 12.56
C ALA A 72 -1.21 2.60 12.70
N HIS A 73 -0.74 3.40 13.66
CA HIS A 73 -1.22 4.77 13.79
C HIS A 73 -0.77 5.63 12.60
N LEU A 74 0.51 5.60 12.23
CA LEU A 74 1.04 6.42 11.13
C LEU A 74 0.43 6.08 9.77
N ILE A 75 -0.01 4.83 9.58
CA ILE A 75 -0.60 4.37 8.32
C ILE A 75 -2.11 4.62 8.22
N GLU A 76 -2.79 4.96 9.32
CA GLU A 76 -4.24 5.21 9.38
C GLU A 76 -4.77 6.15 8.28
N PRO A 77 -4.16 7.33 8.01
CA PRO A 77 -4.68 8.23 6.98
C PRO A 77 -4.51 7.70 5.54
N PHE A 78 -3.73 6.63 5.34
CA PHE A 78 -3.49 6.01 4.04
C PHE A 78 -4.27 4.69 3.88
N MET A 79 -4.32 3.89 4.95
CA MET A 79 -4.89 2.55 4.98
C MET A 79 -5.63 2.31 6.29
N MET A 80 -6.83 2.88 6.38
CA MET A 80 -7.68 2.82 7.57
C MET A 80 -8.05 1.38 7.98
N GLU A 81 -8.42 0.54 7.01
CA GLU A 81 -8.80 -0.85 7.29
C GLU A 81 -7.62 -1.66 7.81
N THR A 82 -6.43 -1.49 7.21
CA THR A 82 -5.21 -2.16 7.63
C THR A 82 -4.81 -1.77 9.05
N SER A 83 -4.79 -0.46 9.34
CA SER A 83 -4.46 0.05 10.67
C SER A 83 -5.39 -0.53 11.75
N ARG A 84 -6.71 -0.50 11.52
CA ARG A 84 -7.69 -1.11 12.43
C ARG A 84 -7.52 -2.61 12.58
N ALA A 85 -7.24 -3.33 11.50
CA ALA A 85 -6.99 -4.76 11.55
C ALA A 85 -5.76 -5.09 12.40
N VAL A 86 -4.67 -4.30 12.27
CA VAL A 86 -3.45 -4.46 13.08
C VAL A 86 -3.74 -4.18 14.55
N LEU A 87 -4.42 -3.08 14.87
CA LEU A 87 -4.75 -2.72 16.26
C LEU A 87 -5.69 -3.73 16.91
N THR A 88 -6.68 -4.23 16.17
CA THR A 88 -7.58 -5.29 16.62
C THR A 88 -6.79 -6.56 16.96
N GLN A 89 -5.83 -6.96 16.13
CA GLN A 89 -4.99 -8.12 16.41
C GLN A 89 -4.09 -7.92 17.63
N LEU A 90 -3.61 -6.69 17.85
CA LEU A 90 -2.88 -6.32 19.04
C LEU A 90 -3.76 -6.23 20.30
N GLY A 91 -5.09 -6.33 20.18
CA GLY A 91 -6.02 -6.18 21.30
C GLY A 91 -6.18 -4.73 21.77
N LEU A 92 -5.90 -3.76 20.89
CA LEU A 92 -5.99 -2.34 21.15
C LEU A 92 -7.26 -1.74 20.52
N ALA A 93 -7.70 -0.60 21.06
CA ALA A 93 -8.76 0.20 20.44
C ALA A 93 -8.25 0.85 19.13
N GLU A 94 -9.20 1.32 18.31
CA GLU A 94 -8.89 2.08 17.09
C GLU A 94 -8.06 3.35 17.40
N VAL A 95 -7.38 3.88 16.38
CA VAL A 95 -6.57 5.09 16.49
C VAL A 95 -7.43 6.25 16.96
N ALA A 96 -7.16 6.75 18.17
CA ALA A 96 -7.86 7.92 18.71
C ALA A 96 -7.17 9.24 18.33
N SER A 97 -5.84 9.23 18.18
CA SER A 97 -5.04 10.41 17.82
C SER A 97 -3.72 9.98 17.19
N LEU A 98 -3.21 10.82 16.29
CA LEU A 98 -1.85 10.72 15.72
C LEU A 98 -0.85 11.62 16.47
N GLU A 99 -1.33 12.44 17.41
CA GLU A 99 -0.49 13.35 18.17
C GLU A 99 0.13 12.65 19.37
N ASN A 100 1.40 12.98 19.67
CA ASN A 100 2.15 12.47 20.82
C ASN A 100 2.33 10.94 20.82
N LEU A 101 2.52 10.33 19.64
CA LEU A 101 2.90 8.93 19.54
C LEU A 101 4.30 8.69 20.12
N SER A 102 4.38 7.80 21.11
CA SER A 102 5.65 7.29 21.61
C SER A 102 5.67 5.77 21.60
N LEU A 103 6.86 5.21 21.37
CA LEU A 103 7.10 3.78 21.50
C LEU A 103 6.89 3.30 22.96
N ALA A 104 7.06 4.18 23.94
CA ALA A 104 6.94 3.86 25.35
C ALA A 104 5.48 3.69 25.83
N ASP A 105 4.50 4.18 25.08
CA ASP A 105 3.10 4.25 25.53
C ASP A 105 2.32 2.95 25.36
N PHE A 106 2.99 1.82 25.12
CA PHE A 106 2.33 0.53 24.96
C PHE A 106 1.69 0.09 26.30
N PRO A 107 0.37 -0.19 26.34
CA PRO A 107 -0.29 -0.47 27.61
C PRO A 107 0.14 -1.82 28.16
N ALA A 108 0.44 -1.88 29.45
CA ALA A 108 0.72 -3.14 30.13
C ALA A 108 -0.56 -3.98 30.27
N GLY A 109 -0.44 -5.30 30.12
CA GLY A 109 -1.56 -6.24 30.30
C GLY A 109 -2.45 -6.45 29.08
N VAL A 110 -2.09 -5.90 27.92
CA VAL A 110 -2.78 -6.16 26.66
C VAL A 110 -2.50 -7.58 26.19
N THR A 111 -3.56 -8.33 25.90
CA THR A 111 -3.46 -9.68 25.34
C THR A 111 -3.66 -9.61 23.83
N VAL A 112 -2.61 -9.94 23.07
CA VAL A 112 -2.67 -10.08 21.61
C VAL A 112 -3.63 -11.23 21.26
N VAL A 113 -4.42 -11.04 20.20
CA VAL A 113 -5.42 -12.03 19.77
C VAL A 113 -4.75 -13.35 19.41
N ALA A 114 -5.27 -14.46 19.96
CA ALA A 114 -4.67 -15.80 19.82
C ALA A 114 -4.74 -16.38 18.39
N LYS A 115 -5.64 -15.88 17.53
CA LYS A 115 -5.75 -16.24 16.12
C LYS A 115 -6.01 -14.99 15.28
N GLY A 116 -4.94 -14.39 14.76
CA GLY A 116 -5.03 -13.30 13.79
C GLY A 116 -5.42 -13.81 12.40
N THR A 117 -6.30 -13.08 11.72
CA THR A 117 -6.58 -13.29 10.28
C THR A 117 -5.46 -12.62 9.47
N PRO A 118 -4.91 -13.24 8.41
CA PRO A 118 -3.92 -12.57 7.56
C PRO A 118 -4.47 -11.26 6.99
N ILE A 119 -3.82 -10.13 7.29
CA ILE A 119 -4.28 -8.79 6.86
C ILE A 119 -3.99 -8.55 5.37
N PHE A 120 -2.84 -9.05 4.91
CA PHE A 120 -2.43 -8.97 3.51
C PHE A 120 -2.36 -10.38 2.91
N PRO A 121 -3.49 -10.93 2.39
CA PRO A 121 -3.44 -12.15 1.61
C PRO A 121 -2.61 -11.92 0.34
N ARG A 122 -1.92 -12.96 -0.12
CA ARG A 122 -1.21 -12.87 -1.41
C ARG A 122 -2.26 -12.76 -2.52
N LEU A 123 -2.08 -11.79 -3.40
CA LEU A 123 -2.89 -11.66 -4.61
C LEU A 123 -2.64 -12.88 -5.51
N ASP A 124 -3.70 -13.45 -6.08
CA ASP A 124 -3.57 -14.46 -7.11
C ASP A 124 -3.15 -13.77 -8.42
N MET A 125 -1.90 -14.02 -8.84
CA MET A 125 -1.33 -13.39 -10.02
C MET A 125 -2.11 -13.71 -11.30
N GLU A 126 -2.80 -14.85 -11.36
CA GLU A 126 -3.54 -15.27 -12.56
C GLU A 126 -4.81 -14.44 -12.76
N GLU A 127 -5.55 -14.17 -11.68
CA GLU A 127 -6.78 -13.35 -11.70
C GLU A 127 -6.48 -11.88 -12.01
N GLU A 128 -5.38 -11.33 -11.46
CA GLU A 128 -4.97 -9.94 -11.71
C GLU A 128 -4.44 -9.73 -13.13
N ILE A 129 -3.69 -10.69 -13.68
CA ILE A 129 -3.25 -10.63 -15.09
C ILE A 129 -4.47 -10.72 -16.02
N ALA A 130 -5.50 -11.49 -15.66
CA ALA A 130 -6.75 -11.55 -16.41
C ALA A 130 -7.52 -10.22 -16.33
N TYR A 131 -7.63 -9.62 -15.14
CA TYR A 131 -8.27 -8.33 -14.93
C TYR A 131 -7.58 -7.17 -15.67
N ILE A 132 -6.24 -7.11 -15.62
CA ILE A 132 -5.46 -6.10 -16.35
C ILE A 132 -5.61 -6.30 -17.87
N LYS A 133 -5.61 -7.54 -18.36
CA LYS A 133 -5.88 -7.83 -19.78
C LYS A 133 -7.27 -7.38 -20.20
N GLU A 134 -8.29 -7.63 -19.38
CA GLU A 134 -9.66 -7.21 -19.62
C GLU A 134 -9.79 -5.67 -19.66
N GLN A 135 -9.15 -4.96 -18.73
CA GLN A 135 -9.10 -3.49 -18.72
C GLN A 135 -8.28 -2.90 -19.88
N MET A 136 -7.22 -3.57 -20.32
CA MET A 136 -6.44 -3.18 -21.52
C MET A 136 -7.22 -3.44 -22.82
N GLU A 137 -8.08 -4.46 -22.86
CA GLU A 137 -8.95 -4.73 -24.00
C GLU A 137 -10.13 -3.76 -24.07
N GLY A 138 -10.65 -3.29 -22.92
CA GLY A 138 -11.71 -2.28 -22.85
C GLY A 138 -11.30 -0.87 -23.30
N ASN A 139 -10.00 -0.56 -23.28
CA ASN A 139 -9.44 0.74 -23.71
C ASN A 139 -8.61 0.66 -24.99
N LYS A 140 -8.82 -0.34 -25.85
CA LYS A 140 -8.28 -0.31 -27.22
C LYS A 140 -8.85 0.93 -27.92
N PRO A 141 -8.04 1.91 -28.36
CA PRO A 141 -8.51 2.81 -29.41
C PRO A 141 -8.97 1.91 -30.56
N ALA A 142 -10.15 2.21 -31.11
CA ALA A 142 -10.65 1.49 -32.28
C ALA A 142 -9.50 1.37 -33.27
N VAL A 143 -9.12 0.12 -33.58
CA VAL A 143 -8.07 -0.19 -34.54
C VAL A 143 -8.32 0.66 -35.77
N GLU A 144 -7.45 1.66 -36.01
CA GLU A 144 -7.40 2.32 -37.30
C GLU A 144 -7.10 1.22 -38.31
N LYS A 145 -8.13 0.81 -39.06
CA LYS A 145 -7.93 -0.06 -40.21
C LYS A 145 -6.93 0.66 -41.11
N GLU A 146 -5.75 0.08 -41.30
CA GLU A 146 -4.79 0.55 -42.30
C GLU A 146 -5.54 0.70 -43.63
N TRP A 147 -5.60 1.94 -44.13
CA TRP A 147 -6.25 2.26 -45.38
C TRP A 147 -5.47 1.61 -46.52
N ASN A 148 -6.03 0.56 -47.12
CA ASN A 148 -5.45 -0.13 -48.25
C ASN A 148 -6.13 0.35 -49.55
N PRO A 149 -5.45 1.15 -50.40
CA PRO A 149 -6.02 1.71 -51.63
C PRO A 149 -6.41 0.66 -52.68
N ASP A 150 -5.92 -0.58 -52.58
CA ASP A 150 -6.17 -1.62 -53.58
C ASP A 150 -7.51 -2.37 -53.39
N GLU A 151 -8.19 -2.22 -52.24
CA GLU A 151 -9.50 -2.86 -51.98
C GLU A 151 -10.71 -1.89 -52.11
N VAL A 152 -10.47 -0.60 -52.33
CA VAL A 152 -11.54 0.39 -52.46
C VAL A 152 -12.01 0.53 -53.91
N GLU A 153 -13.10 -0.15 -54.28
CA GLU A 153 -13.84 0.18 -55.50
C GLU A 153 -14.42 1.60 -55.40
N LEU A 154 -13.87 2.54 -56.18
CA LEU A 154 -14.39 3.89 -56.32
C LEU A 154 -15.74 3.87 -57.04
N LYS A 155 -16.84 3.73 -56.30
CA LYS A 155 -18.19 3.91 -56.84
C LYS A 155 -18.54 5.39 -56.86
N LEU A 156 -18.40 6.01 -58.03
CA LEU A 156 -18.87 7.37 -58.29
C LEU A 156 -20.40 7.35 -58.38
N ASN A 157 -21.10 7.59 -57.26
CA ASN A 157 -22.57 7.60 -57.20
C ASN A 157 -23.19 8.94 -57.64
N LYS A 158 -22.42 9.84 -58.25
CA LYS A 158 -22.90 11.14 -58.72
C LYS A 158 -22.89 11.15 -60.25
N GLU A 159 -23.98 11.64 -60.83
CA GLU A 159 -24.07 11.87 -62.27
C GLU A 159 -22.99 12.87 -62.71
N GLU A 160 -22.39 12.61 -63.88
CA GLU A 160 -21.37 13.46 -64.47
C GLU A 160 -21.94 14.86 -64.74
N ILE A 161 -21.47 15.86 -63.99
CA ILE A 161 -21.78 17.26 -64.27
C ILE A 161 -20.89 17.76 -65.40
N LYS A 162 -21.50 18.47 -66.36
CA LYS A 162 -20.77 19.10 -67.47
C LYS A 162 -20.11 20.38 -66.97
N PHE A 163 -19.00 20.76 -67.60
CA PHE A 163 -18.17 21.91 -67.21
C PHE A 163 -18.97 23.22 -67.03
N GLU A 164 -20.05 23.40 -67.79
CA GLU A 164 -20.92 24.58 -67.73
C GLU A 164 -21.74 24.70 -66.42
N ASP A 165 -21.97 23.60 -65.70
CA ASP A 165 -22.68 23.61 -64.41
C ASP A 165 -21.75 23.94 -63.23
N PHE A 166 -20.43 23.80 -63.41
CA PHE A 166 -19.44 24.06 -62.36
C PHE A 166 -19.12 25.56 -62.21
N ASP A 167 -19.24 26.34 -63.29
CA ASP A 167 -18.88 27.77 -63.33
C ASP A 167 -20.02 28.72 -62.90
N LYS A 168 -21.16 28.16 -62.45
CA LYS A 168 -22.35 28.89 -61.96
C LYS A 168 -22.42 29.02 -60.43
N VAL A 169 -21.38 28.60 -59.69
CA VAL A 169 -21.29 28.71 -58.23
C VAL A 169 -20.33 29.83 -57.83
#